data_AF-A0A7W7VNP9-F1
#
_entry.id   AF-A0A7W7VNP9-F1
#
_cell.length_a   1.000
_cell.length_b   1.000
_cell.length_c   1.000
_cell.angle_alpha   90.00
_cell.angle_beta   90.00
_cell.angle_gamma   90.00
#
_symmetry.space_group_name_H-M   'P 1'
#
loop_
_entity.id
_entity.type
_entity.pdbx_description
1 polymer ?
#
loop_
_entity_poly.entity_id
_entity_poly.type
_entity_poly.pdbx_seq_one_letter_code
_entity_poly.pdbx_strand_id
1 'polypeptide(L)'
;MLLLILLFGGLLVVTAMAPTPRTLPDFQSALKAGRVSVVVYRMSQPDAIYPVTPRGKPGEVRGLTWAEGPLVWHRIIPGPIRDGKDVYTFARLSADTAPSGVRVTEEVQRQPSWWYATWPFEIPSLLGMWWIGAAWVLTLLIMLGSTPWLANRWAWFWLFGVGQLGAIAFLILEPRPLWYRYDRRPRQRARIWGGLGCLMSVATSLVAGGIALALGALLSRVLP
;
A
#
# COMPACT_ATOMS: atom_id res chain seq x y z
N MET A 1 16.64 3.43 17.58
CA MET A 1 17.12 2.67 16.40
C MET A 1 15.99 1.91 15.73
N LEU A 2 15.37 0.89 16.35
CA LEU A 2 14.24 0.13 15.77
C LEU A 2 13.08 1.02 15.29
N LEU A 3 12.71 2.04 16.07
CA LEU A 3 11.70 3.04 15.76
C LEU A 3 11.95 3.79 14.45
N LEU A 4 13.20 4.21 14.26
CA LEU A 4 13.61 5.01 13.12
C LEU A 4 13.63 4.12 11.87
N ILE A 5 13.99 2.86 12.03
CA ILE A 5 13.93 1.84 10.97
C ILE A 5 12.46 1.55 10.58
N LEU A 6 11.53 1.47 11.53
CA LEU A 6 10.12 1.23 11.24
C LEU A 6 9.43 2.43 10.58
N LEU A 7 9.70 3.65 11.06
CA LEU A 7 9.17 4.88 10.44
C LEU A 7 9.77 5.10 9.05
N PHE A 8 11.07 4.85 8.88
CA PHE A 8 11.72 4.94 7.58
C PHE A 8 11.21 3.84 6.63
N GLY A 9 11.02 2.62 7.12
CA GLY A 9 10.41 1.52 6.37
C GLY A 9 8.97 1.84 5.95
N GLY A 10 8.15 2.37 6.87
CA GLY A 10 6.79 2.81 6.57
C GLY A 10 6.75 3.95 5.55
N LEU A 11 7.64 4.93 5.68
CA LEU A 11 7.78 6.05 4.74
C LEU A 11 8.24 5.58 3.35
N LEU A 12 9.20 4.64 3.28
CA LEU A 12 9.64 4.03 2.03
C LEU A 12 8.50 3.25 1.35
N VAL A 13 7.67 2.56 2.12
CA VAL A 13 6.49 1.86 1.58
C VAL A 13 5.48 2.87 1.04
N VAL A 14 5.14 3.91 1.80
CA VAL A 14 4.16 4.94 1.37
C VAL A 14 4.64 5.68 0.13
N THR A 15 5.92 6.01 0.05
CA THR A 15 6.50 6.69 -1.12
C THR A 15 6.55 5.78 -2.35
N ALA A 16 6.81 4.48 -2.17
CA ALA A 16 6.70 3.50 -3.26
C ALA A 16 5.24 3.31 -3.75
N MET A 17 4.25 3.63 -2.91
CA MET A 17 2.82 3.52 -3.25
C MET A 17 2.22 4.75 -3.94
N ALA A 18 2.99 5.84 -4.11
CA ALA A 18 2.55 7.06 -4.78
C ALA A 18 3.21 7.17 -6.18
N PRO A 19 2.70 6.43 -7.19
CA PRO A 19 3.30 6.48 -8.51
C PRO A 19 3.20 7.90 -9.08
N THR A 20 4.32 8.38 -9.61
CA THR A 20 4.37 9.72 -10.20
C THR A 20 3.73 9.73 -11.59
N PRO A 21 2.93 10.75 -11.93
CA PRO A 21 2.30 10.84 -13.24
C PRO A 21 3.35 11.05 -14.34
N ARG A 22 3.29 10.22 -15.39
CA ARG A 22 4.22 10.25 -16.53
C ARG A 22 3.49 9.97 -17.84
N THR A 23 4.16 10.24 -18.96
CA THR A 23 3.59 10.09 -20.30
C THR A 23 4.01 8.79 -20.99
N LEU A 24 3.33 8.41 -22.08
CA LEU A 24 3.70 7.24 -22.88
C LEU A 24 5.11 7.36 -23.51
N PRO A 25 5.54 8.52 -24.06
CA PRO A 25 6.91 8.69 -24.51
C PRO A 25 7.96 8.47 -23.41
N ASP A 26 7.68 8.89 -22.17
CA ASP A 26 8.57 8.65 -21.04
C ASP A 26 8.74 7.15 -20.77
N PHE A 27 7.63 6.41 -20.79
CA PHE A 27 7.65 4.95 -20.65
C PHE A 27 8.48 4.28 -21.76
N GLN A 28 8.23 4.62 -23.03
CA GLN A 28 8.97 4.05 -24.16
C GLN A 28 10.47 4.40 -24.10
N SER A 29 10.81 5.61 -23.67
CA SER A 29 12.19 6.05 -23.45
C SER A 29 12.86 5.24 -22.32
N ALA A 30 12.18 5.06 -21.19
CA ALA A 30 12.67 4.25 -20.07
C ALA A 30 12.87 2.77 -20.47
N LEU A 31 11.96 2.24 -21.29
CA LEU A 31 12.00 0.87 -21.79
C LEU A 31 13.21 0.65 -22.72
N LYS A 32 13.41 1.56 -23.69
CA LYS A 32 14.59 1.54 -24.58
C LYS A 32 15.90 1.69 -23.81
N ALA A 33 15.90 2.43 -22.71
CA ALA A 33 17.04 2.58 -21.83
C ALA A 33 17.29 1.36 -20.91
N GLY A 34 16.46 0.31 -20.97
CA GLY A 34 16.58 -0.87 -20.10
C GLY A 34 16.35 -0.57 -18.62
N ARG A 35 15.68 0.54 -18.28
CA ARG A 35 15.45 0.95 -16.88
C ARG A 35 14.20 0.33 -16.28
N VAL A 36 13.28 -0.16 -17.11
CA VAL A 36 12.01 -0.71 -16.64
C VAL A 36 12.23 -2.13 -16.12
N SER A 37 11.81 -2.38 -14.89
CA SER A 37 11.93 -3.70 -14.23
C SER A 37 10.60 -4.47 -14.24
N VAL A 38 9.49 -3.77 -14.07
CA VAL A 38 8.14 -4.34 -13.99
C VAL A 38 7.16 -3.41 -14.71
N VAL A 39 6.23 -4.00 -15.46
CA VAL A 39 5.11 -3.30 -16.08
C VAL A 39 3.80 -3.93 -15.60
N VAL A 40 2.90 -3.09 -15.13
CA VAL A 40 1.55 -3.43 -14.71
C VAL A 40 0.58 -2.67 -15.62
N TYR A 41 -0.24 -3.39 -16.37
CA TYR A 41 -1.20 -2.78 -17.30
C TYR A 41 -2.64 -3.10 -16.89
N ARG A 42 -3.55 -2.21 -17.23
CA ARG A 42 -5.00 -2.41 -17.06
C ARG A 42 -5.67 -2.38 -18.42
N MET A 43 -6.31 -3.47 -18.81
CA MET A 43 -7.12 -3.52 -20.03
C MET A 43 -8.49 -2.89 -19.81
N SER A 44 -9.08 -2.37 -20.89
CA SER A 44 -10.50 -2.07 -20.91
C SER A 44 -11.27 -3.39 -20.88
N GLN A 45 -11.76 -3.78 -19.71
CA GLN A 45 -12.67 -4.93 -19.60
C GLN A 45 -14.01 -4.55 -20.24
N PRO A 46 -14.59 -5.40 -21.11
CA PRO A 46 -15.96 -5.23 -21.55
C PRO A 46 -16.86 -5.45 -20.33
N ASP A 47 -17.45 -4.37 -19.81
CA ASP A 47 -18.37 -4.44 -18.67
C ASP A 47 -19.54 -5.36 -19.02
N ALA A 48 -19.68 -6.48 -18.32
CA ALA A 48 -20.75 -7.46 -18.55
C ALA A 48 -22.11 -7.01 -18.00
N ILE A 49 -22.16 -5.95 -17.18
CA ILE A 49 -23.34 -5.60 -16.36
C ILE A 49 -23.97 -4.26 -16.77
N TYR A 50 -23.20 -3.32 -17.35
CA TYR A 50 -23.75 -2.05 -17.83
C TYR A 50 -23.12 -1.66 -19.17
N PRO A 51 -23.88 -1.65 -20.29
CA PRO A 51 -23.41 -1.14 -21.56
C PRO A 51 -23.42 0.40 -21.54
N VAL A 52 -22.53 1.01 -20.76
CA VAL A 52 -22.41 2.47 -20.73
C VAL A 52 -21.14 2.90 -21.47
N THR A 53 -21.38 3.41 -22.68
CA THR A 53 -20.48 4.05 -23.64
C THR A 53 -19.37 3.19 -24.28
N PRO A 54 -19.49 2.84 -25.58
CA PRO A 54 -18.52 2.06 -26.35
C PRO A 54 -17.36 2.94 -26.82
N ARG A 55 -16.56 3.46 -25.89
CA ARG A 55 -15.37 4.28 -26.22
C ARG A 55 -14.06 3.60 -25.85
N GLY A 56 -14.06 2.26 -25.80
CA GLY A 56 -12.84 1.47 -25.70
C GLY A 56 -12.86 0.34 -26.72
N LYS A 57 -11.81 0.20 -27.53
CA LYS A 57 -11.68 -1.00 -28.38
C LYS A 57 -11.30 -2.19 -27.48
N PRO A 58 -11.82 -3.40 -27.72
CA PRO A 58 -11.34 -4.58 -27.00
C PRO A 58 -9.82 -4.70 -27.15
N GLY A 59 -9.12 -4.90 -26.03
CA GLY A 59 -7.65 -4.94 -25.97
C GLY A 59 -6.95 -3.58 -25.84
N GLU A 60 -7.69 -2.50 -25.62
CA GLU A 60 -7.15 -1.18 -25.28
C GLU A 60 -6.57 -1.15 -23.86
N VAL A 61 -5.37 -0.59 -23.73
CA VAL A 61 -4.73 -0.36 -22.43
C VAL A 61 -5.19 0.99 -21.89
N ARG A 62 -5.91 0.97 -20.76
CA ARG A 62 -6.46 2.18 -20.10
C ARG A 62 -5.61 2.69 -18.94
N GLY A 63 -4.75 1.83 -18.42
CA GLY A 63 -3.83 2.17 -17.34
C GLY A 63 -2.51 1.47 -17.58
N LEU A 64 -1.43 2.21 -17.39
CA LEU A 64 -0.08 1.67 -17.45
C LEU A 64 0.68 2.21 -16.26
N THR A 65 1.19 1.30 -15.44
CA THR A 65 2.07 1.59 -14.31
C THR A 65 3.36 0.81 -14.51
N TRP A 66 4.51 1.44 -14.29
CA TRP A 66 5.80 0.76 -14.40
C TRP A 66 6.74 1.19 -13.30
N ALA A 67 7.77 0.37 -13.07
CA ALA A 67 8.79 0.64 -12.08
C ALA A 67 10.19 0.69 -12.72
N GLU A 68 10.94 1.76 -12.46
CA GLU A 68 12.36 1.89 -12.83
C GLU A 68 13.32 1.34 -11.75
N GLY A 69 12.76 0.78 -10.68
CA GLY A 69 13.47 0.21 -9.55
C GLY A 69 12.48 -0.20 -8.44
N PRO A 70 12.96 -0.66 -7.27
CA PRO A 70 12.08 -1.18 -6.22
C PRO A 70 11.13 -0.13 -5.61
N LEU A 71 11.50 1.16 -5.69
CA LEU A 71 10.79 2.25 -5.02
C LEU A 71 10.31 3.35 -5.97
N VAL A 72 10.72 3.32 -7.25
CA VAL A 72 10.41 4.38 -8.20
C VAL A 72 9.33 3.90 -9.16
N TRP A 73 8.08 4.25 -8.82
CA TRP A 73 6.90 3.88 -9.59
C TRP A 73 6.37 5.08 -10.37
N HIS A 74 5.94 4.80 -11.60
CA HIS A 74 5.37 5.77 -12.53
C HIS A 74 4.02 5.25 -13.02
N ARG A 75 3.09 6.17 -13.29
CA ARG A 75 1.76 5.84 -13.79
C ARG A 75 1.36 6.81 -14.89
N ILE A 76 0.76 6.28 -15.96
CA ILE A 76 0.01 7.09 -16.93
C ILE A 76 -1.39 7.34 -16.36
N ILE A 77 -1.81 8.61 -16.32
CA ILE A 77 -3.11 9.03 -15.80
C ILE A 77 -4.23 8.21 -16.48
N PRO A 78 -5.24 7.72 -15.72
CA PRO A 78 -6.31 6.89 -16.27
C PRO A 78 -7.02 7.55 -17.45
N GLY A 79 -7.08 6.85 -18.58
CA GLY A 79 -7.67 7.36 -19.82
C GLY A 79 -7.25 6.52 -21.03
N PRO A 80 -7.78 6.82 -22.23
CA PRO A 80 -7.29 6.16 -23.44
C PRO A 80 -5.83 6.56 -23.66
N ILE A 81 -4.92 5.61 -23.47
CA ILE A 81 -3.49 5.82 -23.73
C ILE A 81 -3.34 5.90 -25.25
N ARG A 82 -2.86 7.03 -25.75
CA ARG A 82 -2.69 7.27 -27.19
C ARG A 82 -1.23 7.34 -27.55
N ASP A 83 -0.93 6.73 -28.68
CA ASP A 83 0.34 6.81 -29.37
C ASP A 83 0.10 7.55 -30.69
N GLY A 84 0.29 8.88 -30.64
CA GLY A 84 -0.12 9.78 -31.71
C GLY A 84 -1.64 9.74 -31.95
N LYS A 85 -2.04 9.26 -33.14
CA LYS A 85 -3.46 9.15 -33.54
C LYS A 85 -4.09 7.80 -33.14
N ASP A 86 -3.28 6.82 -32.79
CA ASP A 86 -3.74 5.47 -32.53
C ASP A 86 -3.91 5.20 -31.03
N VAL A 87 -4.79 4.26 -30.72
CA VAL A 87 -4.98 3.74 -29.37
C VAL A 87 -3.87 2.75 -29.05
N TYR A 88 -3.28 2.87 -27.87
CA TYR A 88 -2.27 1.95 -27.39
C TYR A 88 -2.91 0.63 -26.94
N THR A 89 -2.53 -0.46 -27.62
CA THR A 89 -3.13 -1.79 -27.42
C THR A 89 -2.15 -2.74 -26.73
N PHE A 90 -2.67 -3.83 -26.17
CA PHE A 90 -1.81 -4.88 -25.61
C PHE A 90 -0.81 -5.46 -26.63
N ALA A 91 -1.20 -5.55 -27.90
CA ALA A 91 -0.29 -6.00 -28.96
C ALA A 91 0.94 -5.08 -29.10
N ARG A 92 0.74 -3.75 -29.02
CA ARG A 92 1.85 -2.78 -29.01
C ARG A 92 2.66 -2.89 -27.72
N LEU A 93 2.00 -2.98 -26.56
CA LEU A 93 2.69 -3.15 -25.29
C LEU A 93 3.58 -4.40 -25.26
N SER A 94 3.06 -5.52 -25.77
CA SER A 94 3.80 -6.77 -25.88
C SER A 94 4.99 -6.64 -26.83
N ALA A 95 4.80 -6.01 -27.99
CA ALA A 95 5.89 -5.74 -28.94
C ALA A 95 6.98 -4.84 -28.35
N ASP A 96 6.61 -3.79 -27.61
CA ASP A 96 7.54 -2.86 -26.99
C ASP A 96 8.35 -3.54 -25.87
N THR A 97 7.73 -4.44 -25.10
CA THR A 97 8.36 -5.09 -23.93
C THR A 97 9.12 -6.37 -24.25
N ALA A 98 8.76 -7.08 -25.33
CA ALA A 98 9.40 -8.33 -25.73
C ALA A 98 10.94 -8.27 -25.84
N PRO A 99 11.56 -7.20 -26.41
CA PRO A 99 13.02 -7.10 -26.50
C PRO A 99 13.71 -6.98 -25.14
N SER A 100 13.00 -6.48 -24.14
CA SER A 100 13.59 -6.11 -22.84
C SER A 100 13.48 -7.23 -21.80
N GLY A 101 12.74 -8.30 -22.08
CA GLY A 101 12.50 -9.40 -21.12
C GLY A 101 11.79 -8.95 -19.84
N VAL A 102 11.13 -7.79 -19.87
CA VAL A 102 10.51 -7.17 -18.71
C VAL A 102 9.28 -7.96 -18.29
N ARG A 103 9.08 -8.10 -16.98
CA ARG A 103 7.89 -8.78 -16.46
C ARG A 103 6.65 -7.90 -16.67
N VAL A 104 5.74 -8.38 -17.50
CA VAL A 104 4.46 -7.72 -17.77
C VAL A 104 3.34 -8.48 -17.04
N THR A 105 2.57 -7.77 -16.22
CA THR A 105 1.48 -8.36 -15.43
C THR A 105 0.20 -7.56 -15.64
N GLU A 106 -0.93 -8.25 -15.80
CA GLU A 106 -2.24 -7.61 -15.84
C GLU A 106 -2.69 -7.22 -14.42
N GLU A 107 -3.09 -5.96 -14.26
CA GLU A 107 -3.82 -5.50 -13.10
C GLU A 107 -5.25 -6.04 -13.17
N VAL A 108 -5.44 -7.25 -12.66
CA VAL A 108 -6.77 -7.82 -12.47
C VAL A 108 -7.49 -6.93 -11.47
N GLN A 109 -8.50 -6.19 -11.94
CA GLN A 109 -9.36 -5.36 -11.11
C GLN A 109 -10.22 -6.30 -10.23
N ARG A 110 -9.62 -6.88 -9.20
CA ARG A 110 -10.39 -7.56 -8.15
C ARG A 110 -11.23 -6.47 -7.51
N GLN A 111 -12.55 -6.64 -7.60
CA GLN A 111 -13.48 -5.82 -6.83
C GLN A 111 -12.98 -5.76 -5.39
N PRO A 112 -12.71 -4.56 -4.84
CA PRO A 112 -12.30 -4.44 -3.46
C PRO A 112 -13.44 -5.00 -2.62
N SER A 113 -13.27 -6.23 -2.15
CA SER A 113 -14.25 -6.84 -1.29
C SER A 113 -14.08 -6.16 0.07
N TRP A 114 -15.05 -5.32 0.43
CA TRP A 114 -15.14 -4.50 1.66
C TRP A 114 -14.74 -5.19 2.98
N TRP A 115 -14.65 -6.52 3.01
CA TRP A 115 -14.28 -7.34 4.16
C TRP A 115 -12.79 -7.77 4.19
N TYR A 116 -12.04 -7.53 3.11
CA TYR A 116 -10.60 -7.72 3.07
C TYR A 116 -9.90 -6.42 2.66
N ALA A 117 -9.05 -5.92 3.55
CA ALA A 117 -7.98 -5.04 3.11
C ALA A 117 -7.08 -5.87 2.19
N THR A 118 -7.16 -5.64 0.87
CA THR A 118 -6.25 -6.21 -0.14
C THR A 118 -4.78 -5.85 0.13
N TRP A 119 -4.58 -4.83 0.95
CA TRP A 119 -3.31 -4.39 1.51
C TRP A 119 -3.05 -5.07 2.87
N PRO A 120 -1.86 -5.63 3.19
CA PRO A 120 -0.54 -5.41 2.59
C PRO A 120 -0.02 -6.54 1.66
N PHE A 121 -0.87 -7.47 1.21
CA PHE A 121 -0.40 -8.70 0.54
C PHE A 121 -0.24 -8.58 -0.98
N GLU A 122 -0.68 -7.47 -1.58
CA GLU A 122 -0.56 -7.20 -3.03
C GLU A 122 0.77 -6.52 -3.40
N ILE A 123 1.91 -7.10 -3.01
CA ILE A 123 3.20 -6.69 -3.58
C ILE A 123 3.50 -7.52 -4.82
N PRO A 124 3.69 -6.92 -6.01
CA PRO A 124 3.91 -7.63 -7.27
C PRO A 124 5.24 -8.39 -7.35
N SER A 125 6.02 -8.48 -6.27
CA SER A 125 7.25 -9.25 -6.19
C SER A 125 7.15 -10.35 -5.11
N LEU A 126 7.50 -11.58 -5.50
CA LEU A 126 7.64 -12.72 -4.57
C LEU A 126 8.60 -12.36 -3.43
N LEU A 127 9.67 -11.61 -3.71
CA LEU A 127 10.59 -11.11 -2.68
C LEU A 127 9.89 -10.21 -1.67
N GLY A 128 9.03 -9.28 -2.12
CA GLY A 128 8.29 -8.39 -1.22
C GLY A 128 7.37 -9.16 -0.27
N MET A 129 6.73 -10.22 -0.75
CA MET A 129 5.87 -11.09 0.08
C MET A 129 6.67 -11.79 1.20
N TRP A 130 7.86 -12.32 0.90
CA TRP A 130 8.72 -12.95 1.91
C TRP A 130 9.23 -11.95 2.96
N TRP A 131 9.66 -10.77 2.54
CA TRP A 131 10.13 -9.73 3.46
C TRP A 131 9.01 -9.20 4.36
N ILE A 132 7.80 -9.05 3.81
CA ILE A 132 6.62 -8.70 4.62
C ILE A 132 6.31 -9.82 5.61
N GLY A 133 6.28 -11.08 5.17
CA GLY A 133 6.06 -12.23 6.05
C GLY A 133 7.09 -12.30 7.17
N ALA A 134 8.37 -12.11 6.86
CA ALA A 134 9.44 -12.07 7.85
C ALA A 134 9.28 -10.91 8.83
N ALA A 135 8.92 -9.71 8.35
CA ALA A 135 8.64 -8.56 9.21
C ALA A 135 7.45 -8.81 10.14
N TRP A 136 6.40 -9.50 9.66
CA TRP A 136 5.25 -9.91 10.47
C TRP A 136 5.64 -10.94 11.53
N VAL A 137 6.38 -11.98 11.17
CA VAL A 137 6.87 -12.99 12.12
C VAL A 137 7.75 -12.34 13.18
N LEU A 138 8.67 -11.46 12.78
CA LEU A 138 9.54 -10.74 13.70
C LEU A 138 8.74 -9.84 14.65
N THR A 139 7.74 -9.12 14.13
CA THR A 139 6.84 -8.28 14.94
C THR A 139 6.07 -9.14 15.95
N LEU A 140 5.57 -10.30 15.53
CA LEU A 140 4.86 -11.26 16.39
C LEU A 140 5.79 -11.79 17.50
N LEU A 141 7.04 -12.14 17.17
CA LEU A 141 8.05 -12.56 18.14
C LEU A 141 8.39 -11.46 19.14
N ILE A 142 8.57 -10.22 18.68
CA ILE A 142 8.81 -9.06 19.55
C ILE A 142 7.63 -8.82 20.50
N MET A 143 6.39 -8.99 20.03
CA MET A 143 5.20 -8.87 20.87
C MET A 143 5.06 -10.01 21.89
N LEU A 144 5.43 -11.24 21.52
CA LEU A 144 5.48 -12.38 22.45
C LEU A 144 6.55 -12.19 23.54
N GLY A 145 7.66 -11.51 23.23
CA GLY A 145 8.68 -11.13 24.20
C GLY A 145 8.31 -9.91 25.04
N SER A 146 7.52 -9.00 24.50
CA SER A 146 7.14 -7.75 25.18
C SER A 146 6.01 -7.99 26.20
N THR A 147 6.11 -7.34 27.35
CA THR A 147 5.07 -7.31 28.39
C THR A 147 4.41 -5.92 28.42
N PRO A 148 3.47 -5.62 27.49
CA PRO A 148 2.81 -4.33 27.46
C PRO A 148 1.97 -4.10 28.71
N TRP A 149 2.04 -2.88 29.24
CA TRP A 149 1.36 -2.49 30.48
C TRP A 149 -0.13 -2.14 30.28
N LEU A 150 -0.49 -1.57 29.11
CA LEU A 150 -1.81 -0.94 28.87
C LEU A 150 -2.84 -1.80 28.13
N ALA A 151 -2.42 -2.84 27.39
CA ALA A 151 -3.34 -3.68 26.64
C ALA A 151 -2.83 -5.12 26.54
N ASN A 152 -3.74 -6.07 26.38
CA ASN A 152 -3.41 -7.48 26.15
C ASN A 152 -2.55 -7.62 24.88
N ARG A 153 -1.64 -8.58 24.85
CA ARG A 153 -0.81 -8.96 23.69
C ARG A 153 -1.65 -9.08 22.41
N TRP A 154 -2.86 -9.63 22.54
CA TRP A 154 -3.82 -9.77 21.44
C TRP A 154 -4.41 -8.45 20.94
N ALA A 155 -4.66 -7.47 21.82
CA ALA A 155 -5.15 -6.16 21.38
C ALA A 155 -4.08 -5.44 20.54
N TRP A 156 -2.82 -5.57 20.92
CA TRP A 156 -1.69 -5.04 20.13
C TRP A 156 -1.52 -5.74 18.78
N PHE A 157 -1.67 -7.07 18.76
CA PHE A 157 -1.66 -7.83 17.51
C PHE A 157 -2.71 -7.31 16.53
N TRP A 158 -3.95 -7.11 16.99
CA TRP A 158 -5.03 -6.58 16.15
C TRP A 158 -4.82 -5.12 15.74
N LEU A 159 -4.28 -4.27 16.61
CA LEU A 159 -3.94 -2.88 16.26
C LEU A 159 -2.88 -2.80 15.16
N PHE A 160 -1.91 -3.73 15.15
CA PHE A 160 -0.95 -3.85 14.05
C PHE A 160 -1.58 -4.49 12.80
N GLY A 161 -2.46 -5.49 12.98
CA GLY A 161 -3.20 -6.16 11.90
C GLY A 161 -4.05 -5.22 11.05
N VAL A 162 -4.69 -4.23 11.68
CA VAL A 162 -5.58 -3.27 10.98
C VAL A 162 -4.82 -2.06 10.40
N GLY A 163 -3.48 -2.02 10.52
CA GLY A 163 -2.62 -1.07 9.81
C GLY A 163 -1.45 -0.54 10.64
N GLN A 164 -0.66 0.37 10.04
CA GLN A 164 0.46 1.05 10.71
C GLN A 164 0.04 1.85 11.97
N LEU A 165 -1.26 2.05 12.19
CA LEU A 165 -1.83 2.70 13.36
C LEU A 165 -1.47 1.98 14.67
N GLY A 166 -1.32 0.65 14.64
CA GLY A 166 -0.81 -0.12 15.78
C GLY A 166 0.56 0.33 16.25
N ALA A 167 1.46 0.59 15.31
CA ALA A 167 2.80 1.07 15.61
C ALA A 167 2.79 2.48 16.23
N ILE A 168 1.93 3.37 15.72
CA ILE A 168 1.78 4.74 16.24
C ILE A 168 1.15 4.74 17.63
N ALA A 169 0.09 3.94 17.85
CA ALA A 169 -0.54 3.80 19.15
C ALA A 169 0.45 3.21 20.16
N PHE A 170 1.26 2.22 19.77
CA PHE A 170 2.30 1.63 20.61
C PHE A 170 3.33 2.69 21.01
N LEU A 171 3.70 3.56 20.08
CA LEU A 171 4.58 4.72 20.29
C LEU A 171 4.07 5.69 21.36
N ILE A 172 2.77 6.01 21.32
CA ILE A 172 2.14 6.93 22.27
C ILE A 172 1.98 6.25 23.64
N LEU A 173 1.74 4.94 23.64
CA LEU A 173 1.42 4.15 24.83
C LEU A 173 2.63 3.40 25.41
N GLU A 174 3.84 3.60 24.85
CA GLU A 174 5.03 2.91 25.32
C GLU A 174 5.30 3.24 26.81
N PRO A 175 5.78 2.27 27.60
CA PRO A 175 5.92 2.40 29.06
C PRO A 175 6.97 3.45 29.48
N ARG A 176 7.85 3.85 28.57
CA ARG A 176 8.79 4.96 28.74
C ARG A 176 8.68 5.85 27.51
N PRO A 177 7.70 6.75 27.46
CA PRO A 177 7.65 7.64 26.32
C PRO A 177 8.94 8.47 26.33
N LEU A 178 9.52 8.73 25.16
CA LEU A 178 10.85 9.34 25.00
C LEU A 178 10.97 10.72 25.68
N TRP A 179 9.85 11.36 26.02
CA TRP A 179 9.78 12.61 26.77
C TRP A 179 9.85 12.45 28.30
N TYR A 180 9.84 11.23 28.84
CA TYR A 180 9.93 10.99 30.29
C TYR A 180 11.38 10.92 30.76
N ARG A 181 11.77 11.80 31.70
CA ARG A 181 13.10 11.83 32.32
C ARG A 181 13.44 10.47 32.97
N TYR A 182 14.71 10.07 32.84
CA TYR A 182 15.28 8.78 33.25
C TYR A 182 15.02 8.39 34.72
N ASP A 183 14.75 9.37 35.59
CA ASP A 183 14.74 9.20 37.05
C ASP A 183 13.38 8.84 37.67
N ARG A 184 12.28 8.78 36.90
CA ARG A 184 10.96 8.41 37.46
C ARG A 184 10.46 7.07 36.93
N ARG A 185 10.41 6.07 37.80
CA ARG A 185 9.66 4.82 37.54
C ARG A 185 8.16 5.16 37.47
N PRO A 186 7.46 4.83 36.37
CA PRO A 186 6.03 5.08 36.28
C PRO A 186 5.28 4.23 37.30
N ARG A 187 4.31 4.85 37.99
CA ARG A 187 3.43 4.20 38.97
C ARG A 187 2.59 3.15 38.25
N GLN A 188 2.60 1.90 38.71
CA GLN A 188 1.78 0.82 38.15
C GLN A 188 0.30 1.22 38.20
N ARG A 189 -0.32 1.56 37.05
CA ARG A 189 -1.78 1.67 36.96
C ARG A 189 -2.39 0.30 36.70
N ALA A 190 -3.61 0.10 37.21
CA ALA A 190 -4.36 -1.13 37.09
C ALA A 190 -4.46 -1.60 35.63
N ARG A 191 -4.19 -2.89 35.40
CA ARG A 191 -4.34 -3.53 34.09
C ARG A 191 -5.80 -3.47 33.66
N ILE A 192 -6.04 -2.93 32.47
CA ILE A 192 -7.33 -3.00 31.81
C ILE A 192 -7.57 -4.48 31.44
N TRP A 193 -8.71 -5.03 31.85
CA TRP A 193 -9.09 -6.41 31.56
C TRP A 193 -9.15 -6.67 30.04
N GLY A 194 -8.65 -7.83 29.60
CA GLY A 194 -8.29 -8.09 28.21
C GLY A 194 -9.41 -7.93 27.17
N GLY A 195 -10.67 -8.16 27.55
CA GLY A 195 -11.82 -7.97 26.66
C GLY A 195 -12.09 -6.50 26.33
N LEU A 196 -11.97 -5.61 27.32
CA LEU A 196 -12.20 -4.18 27.13
C LEU A 196 -11.09 -3.55 26.25
N GLY A 197 -9.86 -4.02 26.40
CA GLY A 197 -8.73 -3.59 25.56
C GLY A 197 -8.90 -3.99 24.09
N CYS A 198 -9.47 -5.18 23.82
CA CYS A 198 -9.80 -5.62 22.46
C CYS A 198 -10.88 -4.72 21.83
N LEU A 199 -11.96 -4.45 22.57
CA LEU A 199 -13.06 -3.59 22.13
C LEU A 199 -12.58 -2.16 21.84
N MET A 200 -11.76 -1.59 22.72
CA MET A 200 -11.17 -0.25 22.51
C MET A 200 -10.22 -0.21 21.31
N SER A 201 -9.46 -1.28 21.06
CA SER A 201 -8.61 -1.39 19.87
C SER A 201 -9.44 -1.38 18.59
N VAL A 202 -10.51 -2.19 18.52
CA VAL A 202 -11.39 -2.24 17.36
C VAL A 202 -12.09 -0.89 17.14
N ALA A 203 -12.59 -0.28 18.21
CA ALA A 203 -13.23 1.03 18.14
C ALA A 203 -12.26 2.12 17.64
N THR A 204 -11.02 2.12 18.14
CA THR A 204 -10.00 3.08 17.73
C THR A 204 -9.62 2.90 16.25
N SER A 205 -9.49 1.66 15.79
CA SER A 205 -9.21 1.37 14.37
C SER A 205 -10.32 1.85 13.45
N LEU A 206 -11.59 1.66 13.82
CA LEU A 206 -12.73 2.14 13.06
C LEU A 206 -12.78 3.67 12.98
N VAL A 207 -12.54 4.35 14.11
CA VAL A 207 -12.49 5.82 14.17
C VAL A 207 -11.35 6.36 13.30
N ALA A 208 -10.16 5.78 13.40
CA ALA A 208 -9.01 6.21 12.61
C ALA A 208 -9.21 5.96 11.10
N GLY A 209 -9.80 4.81 10.73
CA GLY A 209 -10.18 4.52 9.36
C GLY A 209 -11.19 5.54 8.81
N GLY A 210 -12.20 5.91 9.61
CA GLY A 210 -13.16 6.95 9.25
C GLY A 210 -12.51 8.32 9.02
N ILE A 211 -11.57 8.72 9.89
CA ILE A 211 -10.83 9.98 9.74
C ILE A 211 -9.97 9.97 8.47
N ALA A 212 -9.27 8.87 8.18
CA ALA A 212 -8.44 8.75 6.99
C ALA A 212 -9.28 8.87 5.70
N LEU A 213 -10.45 8.22 5.65
CA LEU A 213 -11.38 8.34 4.52
C LEU A 213 -11.91 9.76 4.35
N ALA A 214 -12.27 10.42 5.46
CA ALA A 214 -12.74 11.80 5.43
C ALA A 214 -11.66 12.77 4.92
N LEU A 215 -10.41 12.60 5.37
CA LEU A 215 -9.27 13.38 4.88
C LEU A 215 -8.98 13.10 3.40
N GLY A 216 -9.04 11.84 2.96
CA GLY A 216 -8.87 11.49 1.55
C GLY A 216 -9.91 12.17 0.66
N ALA A 217 -11.18 12.13 1.08
CA ALA A 217 -12.28 12.78 0.38
C ALA A 217 -12.16 14.32 0.38
N LEU A 218 -11.63 14.90 1.46
CA LEU A 218 -11.38 16.33 1.55
C LEU A 218 -10.23 16.74 0.60
N LEU A 219 -9.12 16.02 0.62
CA LEU A 219 -7.95 16.29 -0.22
C LEU A 219 -8.29 16.16 -1.70
N SER A 220 -9.09 15.16 -2.09
CA SER A 220 -9.54 15.01 -3.48
C SER A 220 -10.44 16.16 -3.97
N ARG A 221 -11.01 16.96 -3.07
CA ARG A 221 -11.78 18.16 -3.43
C ARG A 221 -10.92 19.42 -3.53
N VAL A 222 -9.78 19.45 -2.85
CA VAL A 222 -8.92 20.65 -2.75
C VAL A 222 -7.78 20.62 -3.77
N LEU A 223 -7.28 19.42 -4.13
CA LEU A 223 -6.23 19.21 -5.11
C LEU A 223 -6.85 18.61 -6.39
N PRO A 224 -7.21 19.42 -7.40
CA PRO A 224 -7.66 18.93 -8.69
C PRO A 224 -6.54 18.26 -9.50
#